data_AF-A0A4Q2US63-F1
#
_entry.id   AF-A0A4Q2US63-F1
#
_cell.length_a   1.000
_cell.length_b   1.000
_cell.length_c   1.000
_cell.angle_alpha   90.00
_cell.angle_beta   90.00
_cell.angle_gamma   90.00
#
_symmetry.space_group_name_H-M   'P 1'
#
loop_
_entity.id
_entity.type
_entity.pdbx_description
1 polymer ?
#
loop_
_entity_poly.entity_id
_entity_poly.type
_entity_poly.pdbx_seq_one_letter_code
_entity_poly.pdbx_strand_id
1 'polypeptide(L)'
;KRCTWREPGNFNSNLSALTWTAQLILFDFVCFQKQDDEDGIPDLLDQMCKKYFQQMAETPFGHVLQWRLYLFAASRTSLTKHQARWSLDGETVDYMGTKLHMEQVTQLVESEFRQAHSLLCDELLFGMRDVAPIEAWRLHDDLDVDDYGASWLTDERNREILAGTHDALLRQIEERADLRQVFVRLDPNGG
;
A
#
# COMPACT_ATOMS: atom_id res chain seq x y z
N LYS A 1 27.89 -15.80 -6.89
CA LYS A 1 26.44 -15.58 -6.68
C LYS A 1 26.03 -16.37 -5.43
N ARG A 2 25.73 -15.71 -4.30
CA ARG A 2 25.29 -16.40 -3.08
C ARG A 2 23.85 -16.87 -3.31
N CYS A 3 23.59 -18.17 -3.19
CA CYS A 3 22.24 -18.71 -3.14
C CYS A 3 21.59 -18.25 -1.84
N THR A 4 20.82 -17.17 -1.91
CA THR A 4 19.89 -16.81 -0.85
C THR A 4 18.75 -17.82 -0.87
N TRP A 5 18.63 -18.60 0.21
CA TRP A 5 17.48 -19.48 0.43
C TRP A 5 16.20 -18.65 0.31
N ARG A 6 15.31 -19.04 -0.60
CA ARG A 6 14.01 -18.37 -0.76
C ARG A 6 13.09 -18.83 0.37
N GLU A 7 12.41 -17.87 0.99
CA GLU A 7 11.41 -18.15 2.02
C GLU A 7 10.18 -18.84 1.41
N PRO A 8 9.42 -19.64 2.18
CA PRO A 8 8.20 -20.30 1.71
C PRO A 8 7.23 -19.36 1.00
N GLY A 9 7.04 -18.14 1.52
CA GLY A 9 6.19 -17.12 0.90
C GLY A 9 6.66 -16.65 -0.49
N ASN A 10 7.96 -16.73 -0.78
CA ASN A 10 8.54 -16.31 -2.06
C ASN A 10 8.24 -17.30 -3.19
N PHE A 11 7.71 -18.48 -2.88
CA PHE A 11 7.27 -19.46 -3.87
C PHE A 11 5.77 -19.37 -4.19
N ASN A 12 4.99 -18.64 -3.40
CA ASN A 12 3.54 -18.51 -3.61
C ASN A 12 3.20 -17.86 -4.95
N SER A 13 3.96 -16.86 -5.39
CA SER A 13 3.78 -16.23 -6.70
C SER A 13 4.05 -17.21 -7.86
N ASN A 14 5.16 -17.95 -7.79
CA ASN A 14 5.51 -18.98 -8.78
C ASN A 14 4.46 -20.11 -8.84
N LEU A 15 3.97 -20.57 -7.69
CA LEU A 15 2.93 -21.60 -7.64
C LEU A 15 1.57 -21.09 -8.11
N SER A 16 1.28 -19.82 -7.87
CA SER A 16 0.07 -19.16 -8.42
C SER A 16 0.16 -19.07 -9.95
N ALA A 17 1.33 -18.72 -10.49
CA ALA A 17 1.57 -18.73 -11.93
C ALA A 17 1.39 -20.14 -12.53
N LEU A 18 1.96 -21.18 -11.89
CA LEU A 18 1.78 -22.57 -12.33
C LEU A 18 0.32 -23.03 -12.23
N THR A 19 -0.40 -22.61 -11.19
CA THR A 19 -1.85 -22.89 -11.03
C THR A 19 -2.62 -22.28 -12.19
N TRP A 20 -2.32 -21.03 -12.55
CA TRP A 20 -2.99 -20.32 -13.64
C TRP A 20 -2.67 -20.93 -15.01
N THR A 21 -1.40 -21.27 -15.26
CA THR A 21 -1.01 -21.98 -16.49
C THR A 21 -1.72 -23.33 -16.62
N ALA A 22 -1.85 -24.08 -15.53
CA ALA A 22 -2.57 -25.34 -15.54
C ALA A 22 -4.07 -25.16 -15.82
N GLN A 23 -4.70 -24.13 -15.26
CA GLN A 23 -6.10 -23.78 -15.55
C GLN A 23 -6.28 -23.44 -17.04
N LEU A 24 -5.37 -22.66 -17.63
CA LEU A 24 -5.42 -22.34 -19.06
C LEU A 24 -5.27 -23.58 -19.94
N ILE A 25 -4.30 -24.46 -19.66
CA ILE A 25 -4.10 -25.69 -20.44
C ILE A 25 -5.36 -26.57 -20.39
N LEU A 26 -5.96 -26.69 -19.20
CA LEU A 26 -7.15 -27.51 -19.01
C LEU A 26 -8.36 -26.89 -19.72
N PHE A 27 -8.53 -25.57 -19.64
CA PHE A 27 -9.59 -24.86 -20.34
C PHE A 27 -9.44 -24.95 -21.87
N ASP A 28 -8.24 -24.69 -22.40
CA ASP A 28 -7.91 -24.80 -23.83
C ASP A 28 -8.21 -26.20 -24.37
N PHE A 29 -7.80 -27.24 -23.64
CA PHE A 29 -8.11 -28.62 -23.98
C PHE A 29 -9.62 -28.89 -24.05
N VAL A 30 -10.39 -28.39 -23.07
CA VAL A 30 -11.84 -28.57 -23.04
C VAL A 30 -12.52 -27.84 -24.19
N CYS A 31 -12.16 -26.58 -24.43
CA CYS A 31 -12.67 -25.80 -25.56
C CYS A 31 -12.37 -26.49 -26.89
N PHE A 32 -11.16 -27.04 -27.07
CA PHE A 32 -10.80 -27.79 -28.26
C PHE A 32 -11.66 -29.05 -28.44
N GLN A 33 -11.88 -29.82 -27.37
CA GLN A 33 -12.71 -31.04 -27.42
C GLN A 33 -14.20 -30.76 -27.67
N LYS A 34 -14.67 -29.57 -27.29
CA LYS A 34 -16.07 -29.13 -27.38
C LYS A 34 -16.28 -28.00 -28.40
N GLN A 35 -15.38 -27.87 -29.37
CA GLN A 35 -15.42 -26.81 -30.38
C GLN A 35 -16.73 -26.79 -31.20
N ASP A 36 -17.40 -27.94 -31.34
CA ASP A 36 -18.67 -28.09 -32.06
C ASP A 36 -19.90 -28.17 -31.13
N ASP A 37 -19.70 -28.04 -29.81
CA ASP A 37 -20.72 -28.18 -28.76
C ASP A 37 -20.35 -27.32 -27.53
N GLU A 38 -20.48 -26.00 -27.67
CA GLU A 38 -20.09 -25.03 -26.65
C GLU A 38 -20.87 -25.21 -25.33
N ASP A 39 -22.14 -25.60 -25.41
CA ASP A 39 -22.99 -25.85 -24.24
C ASP A 39 -22.45 -27.02 -23.37
N GLY A 40 -21.66 -27.91 -23.96
CA GLY A 40 -21.01 -29.03 -23.26
C GLY A 40 -19.68 -28.68 -22.59
N ILE A 41 -19.16 -27.45 -22.75
CA ILE A 41 -17.90 -26.99 -22.14
C ILE A 41 -17.95 -27.04 -20.60
N PRO A 42 -18.97 -26.49 -19.92
CA PRO A 42 -19.01 -26.46 -18.46
C PRO A 42 -18.97 -27.86 -17.83
N ASP A 43 -19.73 -28.81 -18.38
CA ASP A 43 -19.81 -30.19 -17.87
C ASP A 43 -18.48 -30.94 -18.02
N LEU A 44 -17.85 -30.82 -19.19
CA LEU A 44 -16.54 -31.44 -19.43
C LEU A 44 -15.45 -30.77 -18.58
N LEU A 45 -15.51 -29.45 -18.40
CA LEU A 45 -14.59 -28.70 -17.55
C LEU A 45 -14.69 -29.16 -16.10
N ASP A 46 -15.91 -29.29 -15.56
CA ASP A 46 -16.15 -29.79 -14.20
C ASP A 46 -15.63 -31.23 -14.03
N GLN A 47 -15.89 -32.11 -15.00
CA GLN A 47 -15.38 -33.48 -14.99
C GLN A 47 -13.84 -33.52 -14.97
N MET A 48 -13.18 -32.73 -15.83
CA MET A 48 -11.73 -32.66 -15.90
C MET A 48 -11.12 -32.04 -14.63
N CYS A 49 -11.75 -31.01 -14.08
CA CYS A 49 -11.34 -30.42 -12.81
C CYS A 49 -11.43 -31.44 -11.68
N LYS A 50 -12.55 -32.19 -11.58
CA LYS A 50 -12.73 -33.23 -10.57
C LYS A 50 -11.72 -34.38 -10.70
N LYS A 51 -11.35 -34.75 -11.92
CA LYS A 51 -10.44 -35.87 -12.14
C LYS A 51 -8.96 -35.48 -11.95
N TYR A 52 -8.56 -34.31 -12.43
CA TYR A 52 -7.16 -33.95 -12.56
C TYR A 52 -6.75 -32.72 -11.75
N PHE A 53 -7.65 -31.78 -11.49
CA PHE A 53 -7.37 -30.52 -10.82
C PHE A 53 -7.91 -30.48 -9.38
N GLN A 54 -7.66 -31.55 -8.63
CA GLN A 54 -7.99 -31.65 -7.21
C GLN A 54 -6.74 -31.76 -6.37
N GLN A 55 -6.77 -31.18 -5.17
CA GLN A 55 -5.67 -31.24 -4.21
C GLN A 55 -5.27 -32.67 -3.85
N MET A 56 -6.21 -33.63 -3.81
CA MET A 56 -5.91 -35.02 -3.43
C MET A 56 -5.60 -35.91 -4.63
N ALA A 57 -5.63 -35.38 -5.85
CA ALA A 57 -5.32 -36.16 -7.05
C ALA A 57 -3.80 -36.34 -7.19
N GLU A 58 -3.35 -37.56 -7.50
CA GLU A 58 -1.95 -37.87 -7.79
C GLU A 58 -1.56 -37.44 -9.22
N THR A 59 -1.79 -36.16 -9.54
CA THR A 59 -1.53 -35.56 -10.85
C THR A 59 -0.57 -34.39 -10.71
N PRO A 60 0.13 -33.96 -11.77
CA PRO A 60 0.99 -32.77 -11.69
C PRO A 60 0.25 -31.54 -11.14
N PHE A 61 -1.01 -31.35 -11.51
CA PHE A 61 -1.84 -30.26 -11.01
C PHE A 61 -2.20 -30.43 -9.52
N GLY A 62 -2.56 -31.65 -9.10
CA GLY A 62 -2.82 -31.94 -7.69
C GLY A 62 -1.60 -31.67 -6.80
N HIS A 63 -0.40 -32.07 -7.25
CA HIS A 63 0.85 -31.77 -6.54
C HIS A 63 1.12 -30.27 -6.42
N VAL A 64 0.91 -29.48 -7.49
CA VAL A 64 1.05 -28.01 -7.44
C VAL A 64 0.10 -27.40 -6.41
N LEU A 65 -1.15 -27.87 -6.35
CA LEU A 65 -2.14 -27.42 -5.38
C LEU A 65 -1.77 -27.81 -3.94
N GLN A 66 -1.26 -29.03 -3.71
CA GLN A 66 -0.77 -29.47 -2.40
C GLN A 66 0.41 -28.62 -1.92
N TRP A 67 1.41 -28.40 -2.77
CA TRP A 67 2.56 -27.57 -2.44
C TRP A 67 2.16 -26.14 -2.10
N ARG A 68 1.18 -25.57 -2.81
CA ARG A 68 0.64 -24.24 -2.49
C ARG A 68 0.00 -24.22 -1.10
N LEU A 69 -0.82 -25.21 -0.75
CA LEU A 69 -1.42 -25.29 0.59
C LEU A 69 -0.37 -25.46 1.69
N TYR A 70 0.59 -26.37 1.47
CA TYR A 70 1.66 -26.62 2.41
C TYR A 70 2.50 -25.37 2.68
N LEU A 71 2.92 -24.67 1.62
CA LEU A 71 3.71 -23.44 1.75
C LEU A 71 2.92 -22.28 2.34
N PHE A 72 1.62 -22.21 2.08
CA PHE A 72 0.74 -21.26 2.75
C PHE A 72 0.69 -21.53 4.26
N ALA A 73 0.46 -22.78 4.67
CA ALA A 73 0.50 -23.16 6.09
C ALA A 73 1.88 -22.92 6.74
N ALA A 74 2.96 -23.25 6.03
CA ALA A 74 4.32 -22.99 6.47
C ALA A 74 4.60 -21.48 6.62
N SER A 75 4.11 -20.64 5.71
CA SER A 75 4.28 -19.18 5.79
C SER A 75 3.53 -18.54 6.96
N ARG A 76 2.41 -19.12 7.40
CA ARG A 76 1.67 -18.65 8.59
C ARG A 76 2.36 -19.02 9.89
N THR A 77 3.18 -20.08 9.87
CA THR A 77 3.90 -20.59 11.05
C THR A 77 5.35 -20.13 11.11
N SER A 78 5.92 -19.65 9.99
CA SER A 78 7.20 -18.95 10.01
C SER A 78 7.06 -17.65 10.78
N LEU A 79 7.73 -17.58 11.93
CA LEU A 79 7.93 -16.35 12.72
C LEU A 79 8.16 -15.19 11.78
N THR A 80 7.22 -14.24 11.76
CA THR A 80 7.29 -13.03 10.95
C THR A 80 8.61 -12.34 11.26
N LYS A 81 9.51 -12.28 10.26
CA LYS A 81 10.90 -11.81 10.39
C LYS A 81 11.05 -10.37 10.89
N HIS A 82 9.95 -9.66 11.08
CA HIS A 82 9.89 -8.25 11.42
C HIS A 82 8.82 -7.99 12.50
N GLN A 83 8.65 -8.91 13.46
CA GLN A 83 7.80 -8.60 14.61
C GLN A 83 8.56 -7.77 15.64
N ALA A 84 7.96 -6.65 16.03
CA ALA A 84 8.32 -5.96 17.25
C ALA A 84 7.96 -6.88 18.43
N ARG A 85 8.93 -7.12 19.31
CA ARG A 85 8.78 -8.00 20.48
C ARG A 85 8.94 -7.18 21.74
N TRP A 86 7.95 -7.28 22.62
CA TRP A 86 8.00 -6.70 23.95
C TRP A 86 8.81 -7.59 24.87
N SER A 87 9.61 -6.98 25.76
CA SER A 87 10.14 -7.67 26.92
C SER A 87 9.01 -8.11 27.85
N LEU A 88 9.26 -9.12 28.68
CA LEU A 88 8.23 -9.69 29.58
C LEU A 88 7.71 -8.67 30.61
N ASP A 89 8.54 -7.70 30.97
CA ASP A 89 8.18 -6.58 31.84
C ASP A 89 7.48 -5.43 31.10
N GLY A 90 7.44 -5.46 29.77
CA GLY A 90 6.82 -4.42 28.94
C GLY A 90 7.67 -3.14 28.78
N GLU A 91 8.86 -3.07 29.35
CA GLU A 91 9.67 -1.84 29.38
C GLU A 91 10.45 -1.60 28.08
N THR A 92 10.65 -2.64 27.27
CA THR A 92 11.49 -2.56 26.06
C THR A 92 10.80 -3.22 24.86
N VAL A 93 10.88 -2.55 23.70
CA VAL A 93 10.51 -3.10 22.39
C VAL A 93 11.77 -3.42 21.60
N ASP A 94 11.91 -4.67 21.15
CA ASP A 94 12.94 -5.15 20.23
C ASP A 94 12.35 -5.27 18.82
N TYR A 95 12.90 -4.54 17.87
CA TYR A 95 12.58 -4.67 16.45
C TYR A 95 13.87 -4.73 15.65
N MET A 96 14.06 -5.81 14.88
CA MET A 96 15.21 -5.99 14.00
C MET A 96 16.58 -5.86 14.71
N GLY A 97 16.65 -6.21 16.00
CA GLY A 97 17.87 -6.08 16.81
C GLY A 97 18.10 -4.70 17.41
N THR A 98 17.24 -3.73 17.09
CA THR A 98 17.18 -2.44 17.77
C THR A 98 16.24 -2.56 18.96
N LYS A 99 16.72 -2.19 20.15
CA LYS A 99 15.92 -2.16 21.37
C LYS A 99 15.65 -0.72 21.77
N LEU A 100 14.40 -0.42 22.06
CA LEU A 100 13.95 0.88 22.55
C LEU A 100 13.25 0.68 23.89
N HIS A 101 13.69 1.41 24.91
CA HIS A 101 12.94 1.53 26.16
C HIS A 101 11.67 2.35 25.92
N MET A 102 10.61 2.11 26.68
CA MET A 102 9.35 2.84 26.49
C MET A 102 9.47 4.35 26.66
N GLU A 103 10.32 4.81 27.58
CA GLU A 103 10.67 6.22 27.72
C GLU A 103 11.30 6.80 26.43
N GLN A 104 12.12 6.01 25.73
CA GLN A 104 12.76 6.41 24.47
C GLN A 104 11.76 6.40 23.32
N VAL A 105 10.73 5.56 23.35
CA VAL A 105 9.66 5.58 22.35
C VAL A 105 8.92 6.91 22.39
N THR A 106 8.57 7.39 23.59
CA THR A 106 7.95 8.72 23.74
C THR A 106 8.86 9.83 23.23
N GLN A 107 10.14 9.81 23.61
CA GLN A 107 11.12 10.80 23.12
C GLN A 107 11.29 10.75 21.61
N LEU A 108 11.29 9.57 21.02
CA LEU A 108 11.36 9.39 19.57
C LEU A 108 10.15 10.04 18.90
N VAL A 109 8.93 9.72 19.34
CA VAL A 109 7.69 10.30 18.80
C VAL A 109 7.72 11.84 18.90
N GLU A 110 8.12 12.38 20.05
CA GLU A 110 8.26 13.83 20.23
C GLU A 110 9.31 14.44 19.30
N SER A 111 10.45 13.75 19.10
CA SER A 111 11.53 14.23 18.24
C SER A 111 11.12 14.23 16.77
N GLU A 112 10.48 13.16 16.30
CA GLU A 112 9.97 13.03 14.93
C GLU A 112 8.84 14.03 14.68
N PHE A 113 7.94 14.23 15.65
CA PHE A 113 6.91 15.26 15.56
C PHE A 113 7.52 16.66 15.43
N ARG A 114 8.52 16.99 16.26
CA ARG A 114 9.19 18.28 16.21
C ARG A 114 9.91 18.49 14.87
N GLN A 115 10.54 17.46 14.34
CA GLN A 115 11.21 17.52 13.04
C GLN A 115 10.21 17.69 11.90
N ALA A 116 9.13 16.90 11.87
CA ALA A 116 8.07 17.03 10.87
C ALA A 116 7.40 18.40 10.94
N HIS A 117 7.14 18.92 12.14
CA HIS A 117 6.61 20.25 12.35
C HIS A 117 7.56 21.33 11.84
N SER A 118 8.85 21.25 12.15
CA SER A 118 9.84 22.24 11.66
C SER A 118 9.95 22.21 10.14
N LEU A 119 10.02 21.02 9.54
CA LEU A 119 10.01 20.87 8.08
C LEU A 119 8.76 21.50 7.45
N LEU A 120 7.57 21.20 7.98
CA LEU A 120 6.33 21.74 7.44
C LEU A 120 6.25 23.26 7.65
N CYS A 121 6.38 23.73 8.89
CA CYS A 121 6.11 25.11 9.26
C CYS A 121 7.25 26.05 8.85
N ASP A 122 8.51 25.67 9.10
CA ASP A 122 9.66 26.55 8.89
C ASP A 122 10.16 26.49 7.45
N GLU A 123 10.21 25.30 6.85
CA GLU A 123 10.75 25.12 5.49
C GLU A 123 9.65 25.21 4.43
N LEU A 124 8.64 24.33 4.46
CA LEU A 124 7.64 24.22 3.39
C LEU A 124 6.64 25.39 3.38
N LEU A 125 6.25 25.87 4.56
CA LEU A 125 5.38 27.03 4.74
C LEU A 125 6.18 28.32 4.99
N PHE A 126 7.51 28.28 4.87
CA PHE A 126 8.41 29.43 5.02
C PHE A 126 8.18 30.26 6.30
N GLY A 127 7.82 29.61 7.41
CA GLY A 127 7.52 30.26 8.68
C GLY A 127 6.25 31.12 8.68
N MET A 128 5.29 30.84 7.79
CA MET A 128 3.99 31.54 7.74
C MET A 128 3.27 31.50 9.08
N ARG A 129 2.76 32.65 9.51
CA ARG A 129 1.97 32.81 10.74
C ARG A 129 0.48 33.03 10.49
N ASP A 130 0.13 33.40 9.25
CA ASP A 130 -1.21 33.86 8.89
C ASP A 130 -2.10 32.77 8.27
N VAL A 131 -1.64 31.51 8.23
CA VAL A 131 -2.52 30.39 7.92
C VAL A 131 -3.19 29.94 9.20
N ALA A 132 -4.50 30.14 9.26
CA ALA A 132 -5.34 29.57 10.30
C ALA A 132 -5.11 28.04 10.33
N PRO A 133 -4.78 27.45 11.49
CA PRO A 133 -4.65 26.01 11.60
C PRO A 133 -5.95 25.34 11.16
N ILE A 134 -5.87 24.43 10.19
CA ILE A 134 -7.02 23.61 9.81
C ILE A 134 -7.15 22.51 10.86
N GLU A 135 -8.19 22.59 11.66
CA GLU A 135 -8.52 21.56 12.64
C GLU A 135 -9.04 20.33 11.92
N ALA A 136 -8.23 19.26 11.85
CA ALA A 136 -8.56 18.04 11.10
C ALA A 136 -9.93 17.44 11.49
N TRP A 137 -10.35 17.56 12.75
CA TRP A 137 -11.64 17.04 13.24
C TRP A 137 -12.86 17.80 12.71
N ARG A 138 -12.69 19.01 12.17
CA ARG A 138 -13.76 19.80 11.52
C ARG A 138 -13.87 19.53 10.03
N LEU A 139 -12.85 18.89 9.45
CA LEU A 139 -12.82 18.58 8.04
C LEU A 139 -13.81 17.45 7.73
N HIS A 140 -14.66 17.67 6.75
CA HIS A 140 -15.46 16.62 6.14
C HIS A 140 -14.63 15.95 5.05
N ASP A 141 -14.10 14.76 5.35
CA ASP A 141 -13.39 13.90 4.41
C ASP A 141 -14.03 12.51 4.44
N ASP A 142 -14.29 11.95 3.27
CA ASP A 142 -14.91 10.63 3.11
C ASP A 142 -13.91 9.70 2.45
N LEU A 143 -13.27 8.86 3.28
CA LEU A 143 -12.21 7.95 2.86
C LEU A 143 -12.75 6.76 2.04
N ASP A 144 -14.07 6.57 1.99
CA ASP A 144 -14.70 5.50 1.21
C ASP A 144 -15.02 5.94 -0.24
N VAL A 145 -14.79 7.22 -0.57
CA VAL A 145 -15.01 7.75 -1.94
C VAL A 145 -13.77 7.50 -2.80
N ASP A 146 -13.91 6.56 -3.74
CA ASP A 146 -12.87 6.19 -4.73
C ASP A 146 -13.09 6.84 -6.12
N ASP A 147 -14.03 7.79 -6.22
CA ASP A 147 -14.31 8.47 -7.49
C ASP A 147 -13.12 9.32 -7.96
N TYR A 148 -12.80 9.22 -9.25
CA TYR A 148 -11.75 10.02 -9.85
C TYR A 148 -12.05 11.52 -9.70
N GLY A 149 -11.16 12.23 -9.01
CA GLY A 149 -11.28 13.67 -8.75
C GLY A 149 -11.99 14.04 -7.44
N ALA A 150 -12.46 13.06 -6.67
CA ALA A 150 -12.95 13.31 -5.33
C ALA A 150 -11.83 13.88 -4.44
N SER A 151 -12.12 15.01 -3.78
CA SER A 151 -11.19 15.67 -2.88
C SER A 151 -11.96 16.46 -1.83
N TRP A 152 -11.59 16.31 -0.56
CA TRP A 152 -12.10 17.12 0.54
C TRP A 152 -11.92 18.63 0.33
N LEU A 153 -10.97 19.04 -0.52
CA LEU A 153 -10.75 20.45 -0.90
C LEU A 153 -11.95 21.05 -1.64
N THR A 154 -12.77 20.21 -2.29
CA THR A 154 -13.91 20.63 -3.10
C THR A 154 -15.26 20.39 -2.42
N ASP A 155 -15.28 19.79 -1.23
CA ASP A 155 -16.51 19.57 -0.46
C ASP A 155 -17.06 20.91 0.05
N GLU A 156 -18.31 21.22 -0.28
CA GLU A 156 -18.94 22.49 0.11
C GLU A 156 -19.01 22.69 1.62
N ARG A 157 -19.06 21.60 2.40
CA ARG A 157 -19.08 21.65 3.87
C ARG A 157 -17.76 22.16 4.45
N ASN A 158 -16.66 22.04 3.69
CA ASN A 158 -15.35 22.54 4.09
C ASN A 158 -15.11 24.00 3.67
N ARG A 159 -16.03 24.63 2.93
CA ARG A 159 -15.81 25.98 2.34
C ARG A 159 -15.42 27.03 3.38
N GLU A 160 -16.06 27.03 4.55
CA GLU A 160 -15.75 28.00 5.61
C GLU A 160 -14.37 27.75 6.25
N ILE A 161 -13.99 26.48 6.41
CA ILE A 161 -12.72 26.07 7.02
C ILE A 161 -11.54 26.40 6.09
N LEU A 162 -11.75 26.29 4.77
CA LEU A 162 -10.74 26.53 3.75
C LEU A 162 -10.68 27.99 3.26
N ALA A 163 -11.56 28.86 3.77
CA ALA A 163 -11.58 30.26 3.38
C ALA A 163 -10.22 30.93 3.59
N GLY A 164 -9.67 31.51 2.52
CA GLY A 164 -8.38 32.22 2.56
C GLY A 164 -7.13 31.32 2.61
N THR A 165 -7.28 30.00 2.49
CA THR A 165 -6.14 29.06 2.47
C THR A 165 -5.58 28.82 1.05
N HIS A 166 -6.42 28.98 0.02
CA HIS A 166 -6.11 28.57 -1.35
C HIS A 166 -4.85 29.20 -1.94
N ASP A 167 -4.61 30.49 -1.67
CA ASP A 167 -3.50 31.28 -2.20
C ASP A 167 -2.50 31.70 -1.11
N ALA A 168 -2.65 31.21 0.12
CA ALA A 168 -1.91 31.71 1.28
C ALA A 168 -0.38 31.57 1.12
N LEU A 169 0.07 30.45 0.58
CA LEU A 169 1.50 30.21 0.33
C LEU A 169 2.03 31.11 -0.80
N LEU A 170 1.23 31.32 -1.85
CA LEU A 170 1.61 32.20 -2.95
C LEU A 170 1.74 33.65 -2.47
N ARG A 171 0.77 34.14 -1.68
CA ARG A 171 0.83 35.47 -1.06
C ARG A 171 2.08 35.64 -0.22
N GLN A 172 2.43 34.65 0.61
CA GLN A 172 3.67 34.69 1.39
C GLN A 172 4.92 34.81 0.52
N ILE A 173 4.98 34.05 -0.58
CA ILE A 173 6.11 34.08 -1.50
C ILE A 173 6.23 35.46 -2.17
N GLU A 174 5.11 36.06 -2.58
CA GLU A 174 5.10 37.35 -3.27
C GLU A 174 5.40 38.54 -2.35
N GLU A 175 4.93 38.49 -1.09
CA GLU A 175 5.14 39.53 -0.09
C GLU A 175 6.59 39.58 0.44
N ARG A 176 7.27 38.43 0.46
CA ARG A 176 8.66 38.32 0.94
C ARG A 176 9.67 38.44 -0.18
N ALA A 177 10.45 39.52 -0.17
CA ALA A 177 11.43 39.82 -1.22
C ALA A 177 12.46 38.69 -1.44
N ASP A 178 12.89 38.02 -0.38
CA ASP A 178 13.82 36.88 -0.44
C ASP A 178 13.19 35.66 -1.11
N LEU A 179 11.94 35.32 -0.78
CA LEU A 179 11.21 34.21 -1.41
C LEU A 179 10.85 34.56 -2.86
N ARG A 180 10.39 35.78 -3.11
CA ARG A 180 10.03 36.26 -4.44
C ARG A 180 11.19 36.14 -5.41
N GLN A 181 12.41 36.50 -5.00
CA GLN A 181 13.60 36.38 -5.83
C GLN A 181 13.90 34.92 -6.21
N VAL A 182 13.58 33.97 -5.34
CA VAL A 182 13.84 32.54 -5.55
C VAL A 182 12.76 31.89 -6.42
N PHE A 183 11.48 32.21 -6.16
CA PHE A 183 10.34 31.47 -6.71
C PHE A 183 9.62 32.19 -7.85
N VAL A 184 9.65 33.52 -7.92
CA VAL A 184 8.96 34.29 -8.95
C VAL A 184 9.95 34.67 -10.06
N ARG A 185 9.83 34.02 -11.21
CA ARG A 185 10.54 34.42 -12.42
C ARG A 185 9.77 35.54 -13.10
N LEU A 186 10.41 36.68 -13.33
CA LEU A 186 9.88 37.70 -14.22
C LEU A 186 9.91 37.12 -15.63
N ASP A 187 8.74 36.94 -16.23
CA ASP A 187 8.65 36.59 -17.64
C ASP A 187 9.15 37.79 -18.46
N PRO A 188 10.22 37.67 -19.26
CA PRO A 188 10.79 38.80 -19.99
C PRO A 188 9.86 39.39 -21.06
N ASN A 189 8.80 38.66 -21.42
CA ASN A 189 7.85 39.00 -22.48
C ASN A 189 6.43 39.16 -21.93
N GLY A 190 6.25 40.03 -20.93
CA GLY A 190 4.95 40.30 -20.32
C GLY A 190 3.83 40.48 -21.35
N GLY A 191 2.71 39.79 -21.13
CA GLY A 191 1.44 40.01 -21.82
C GLY A 191 0.75 41.31 -21.41
#